data_AF-A0A924LUT2-F1
#
_entry.id   AF-A0A924LUT2-F1
#
_cell.length_a   1.000
_cell.length_b   1.000
_cell.length_c   1.000
_cell.angle_alpha   90.00
_cell.angle_beta   90.00
_cell.angle_gamma   90.00
#
_symmetry.space_group_name_H-M   'P 1'
#
loop_
_entity.id
_entity.type
_entity.pdbx_description
1 polymer ?
#
loop_
_entity_poly.entity_id
_entity_poly.type
_entity_poly.pdbx_seq_one_letter_code
_entity_poly.pdbx_strand_id
1 'polypeptide(L)' 'RTTELTMPRHIAMYLARVMLNAPSTQVGKRFGGKDHSTVLSAEKKIEALIRKDPEVFALIERLTESIRKQADGVQHAR' A
#
# COMPACT_ATOMS: atom_id res chain seq x y z
N ARG A 1 6.45 19.53 -5.34
CA ARG A 1 6.20 18.05 -5.29
C ARG A 1 7.18 17.47 -4.27
N THR A 2 6.73 17.13 -3.06
CA THR A 2 7.61 16.59 -2.00
C THR A 2 7.96 15.14 -2.35
N THR A 3 9.15 14.95 -2.94
CA THR A 3 9.65 13.66 -3.42
C THR A 3 9.73 12.61 -2.30
N GLU A 4 10.00 13.06 -1.08
CA GLU A 4 10.10 12.24 0.15
C GLU A 4 8.83 11.43 0.43
N LEU A 5 7.64 11.96 0.08
CA LEU A 5 6.36 11.27 0.33
C LEU A 5 5.99 10.25 -0.74
N THR A 6 6.84 10.03 -1.74
CA THR A 6 6.55 9.11 -2.85
C THR A 6 6.58 7.66 -2.38
N MET A 7 7.62 7.28 -1.63
CA MET A 7 7.78 5.91 -1.14
C MET A 7 6.65 5.49 -0.18
N PRO A 8 6.30 6.27 0.87
CA PRO A 8 5.16 5.94 1.72
C PRO A 8 3.84 5.83 0.94
N ARG A 9 3.62 6.70 -0.05
CA ARG A 9 2.41 6.64 -0.90
C ARG A 9 2.37 5.36 -1.74
N HIS A 10 3.49 4.97 -2.33
CA HIS A 10 3.54 3.75 -3.13
C HIS A 10 3.32 2.50 -2.27
N ILE A 11 3.88 2.47 -1.05
CA ILE A 11 3.64 1.41 -0.07
C ILE A 11 2.13 1.33 0.26
N ALA A 12 1.50 2.45 0.57
CA ALA A 12 0.08 2.49 0.88
C ALA A 12 -0.81 2.03 -0.31
N MET A 13 -0.46 2.42 -1.54
CA MET A 13 -1.15 1.96 -2.76
C MET A 13 -1.00 0.45 -2.97
N TYR A 14 0.21 -0.08 -2.79
CA TYR A 14 0.49 -1.51 -2.85
C TYR A 14 -0.35 -2.27 -1.81
N LEU A 15 -0.26 -1.88 -0.53
CA LEU A 15 -1.01 -2.52 0.55
C LEU A 15 -2.53 -2.51 0.28
N ALA A 16 -3.09 -1.39 -0.19
CA ALA A 16 -4.51 -1.33 -0.55
C ALA A 16 -4.87 -2.33 -1.67
N ARG A 17 -3.99 -2.55 -2.65
CA ARG A 17 -4.20 -3.52 -3.74
C ARG A 17 -4.18 -4.95 -3.25
N VAL A 18 -3.15 -5.35 -2.50
CA VAL A 18 -3.01 -6.75 -2.03
C VAL A 18 -3.97 -7.10 -0.90
N MET A 19 -4.32 -6.15 -0.02
CA MET A 19 -5.20 -6.43 1.11
C MET A 19 -6.69 -6.42 0.76
N LEU A 20 -7.10 -5.57 -0.20
CA LEU A 20 -8.51 -5.37 -0.52
C LEU A 20 -8.91 -5.93 -1.90
N ASN A 21 -7.95 -6.36 -2.72
CA ASN A 21 -8.15 -6.71 -4.13
C ASN A 21 -8.92 -5.63 -4.93
N ALA A 22 -8.86 -4.38 -4.49
CA ALA A 22 -9.61 -3.28 -5.09
C ALA A 22 -9.03 -2.86 -6.46
N PRO A 23 -9.84 -2.47 -7.46
CA PRO A 23 -9.33 -2.03 -8.76
C PRO A 23 -8.37 -0.84 -8.66
N SER A 24 -7.30 -0.83 -9.46
CA SER A 24 -6.29 0.25 -9.46
C SER A 24 -6.89 1.64 -9.73
N THR A 25 -7.99 1.72 -10.48
CA THR A 25 -8.76 2.96 -10.69
C THR A 25 -9.41 3.45 -9.41
N GLN A 26 -10.01 2.56 -8.62
CA GLN A 26 -10.66 2.91 -7.35
C GLN A 26 -9.63 3.33 -6.30
N VAL A 27 -8.50 2.60 -6.24
CA VAL A 27 -7.35 2.95 -5.40
C VAL A 27 -6.85 4.34 -5.80
N GLY A 28 -6.56 4.59 -7.08
CA GLY A 28 -6.09 5.88 -7.57
C GLY A 28 -6.98 7.06 -7.16
N LYS A 29 -8.31 6.90 -7.28
CA LYS A 29 -9.29 7.89 -6.78
C LYS A 29 -9.12 8.20 -5.29
N ARG A 30 -8.95 7.18 -4.43
CA ARG A 30 -8.74 7.34 -2.98
C ARG A 30 -7.40 8.01 -2.64
N PHE A 31 -6.40 7.88 -3.50
CA PHE A 31 -5.07 8.50 -3.32
C PHE A 31 -4.95 9.90 -3.95
N GLY A 32 -6.04 10.68 -3.95
CA GLY A 32 -6.06 12.06 -4.47
C GLY A 32 -6.21 12.14 -5.99
N GLY A 33 -7.06 11.28 -6.56
CA GLY A 33 -7.36 11.30 -8.00
C GLY A 33 -6.19 10.86 -8.88
N LYS A 34 -5.33 9.97 -8.40
CA LYS A 34 -4.20 9.44 -9.19
C LYS A 34 -4.69 8.54 -10.29
N ASP A 35 -3.97 8.59 -11.41
CA ASP A 35 -4.22 7.73 -12.55
C ASP A 35 -3.96 6.25 -12.19
N HIS A 36 -4.72 5.34 -12.77
CA HIS A 36 -4.57 3.90 -12.55
C HIS A 36 -3.15 3.41 -12.87
N SER A 37 -2.52 4.01 -13.89
CA SER A 37 -1.13 3.75 -14.28
C SER A 37 -0.13 4.10 -13.17
N THR A 38 -0.43 5.12 -12.36
CA THR A 38 0.39 5.48 -11.19
C THR A 38 0.33 4.38 -10.13
N VAL A 39 -0.86 3.84 -9.89
CA VAL A 39 -1.05 2.73 -8.93
C VAL A 39 -0.33 1.48 -9.41
N LEU A 40 -0.44 1.13 -10.70
CA LEU A 40 0.29 -0.01 -11.28
C LEU A 40 1.81 0.17 -11.20
N SER A 41 2.32 1.38 -11.45
CA SER A 41 3.75 1.68 -11.32
C SER A 41 4.22 1.56 -9.87
N ALA A 42 3.42 2.04 -8.92
CA ALA A 42 3.69 1.90 -7.49
C ALA A 42 3.73 0.41 -7.07
N GLU A 43 2.72 -0.36 -7.46
CA GLU A 43 2.61 -1.81 -7.19
C GLU A 43 3.85 -2.55 -7.69
N LYS A 44 4.20 -2.43 -8.97
CA LYS A 44 5.40 -3.03 -9.55
C LYS A 44 6.69 -2.61 -8.86
N LYS A 45 6.81 -1.34 -8.48
CA LYS A 45 7.99 -0.82 -7.78
C LYS A 45 8.14 -1.44 -6.40
N ILE A 46 7.06 -1.54 -5.63
CA ILE A 46 7.10 -2.13 -4.29
C ILE A 46 7.35 -3.64 -4.37
N GLU A 47 6.72 -4.36 -5.30
CA GLU A 47 7.01 -5.79 -5.53
C GLU A 47 8.49 -6.05 -5.84
N ALA A 48 9.09 -5.22 -6.70
CA ALA A 48 10.50 -5.34 -7.03
C ALA A 48 11.40 -5.06 -5.84
N LEU A 49 11.04 -4.10 -4.97
CA LEU A 49 11.79 -3.78 -3.76
C LEU A 49 11.67 -4.88 -2.71
N ILE A 50 10.47 -5.42 -2.50
CA ILE A 50 10.24 -6.55 -1.59
C ILE A 50 11.15 -7.74 -1.94
N ARG A 51 11.37 -8.01 -3.22
CA ARG A 51 12.24 -9.11 -3.68
C ARG A 51 13.73 -8.84 -3.52
N LYS A 52 14.13 -7.56 -3.44
CA LYS A 52 15.54 -7.14 -3.48
C LYS A 52 16.07 -6.67 -2.13
N ASP A 53 15.19 -6.19 -1.26
CA ASP A 53 15.52 -5.51 -0.02
C ASP A 53 14.77 -6.15 1.16
N PRO A 54 15.48 -6.92 2.01
CA PRO A 54 14.90 -7.55 3.20
C PRO A 54 14.29 -6.55 4.20
N GLU A 55 14.81 -5.32 4.28
CA GLU A 55 14.27 -4.29 5.17
C GLU A 55 12.90 -3.80 4.68
N VAL A 56 12.74 -3.65 3.37
CA VAL A 56 11.45 -3.31 2.76
C VAL A 56 10.45 -4.45 2.95
N PHE A 57 10.86 -5.71 2.76
CA PHE A 57 10.00 -6.86 3.05
C PHE A 57 9.53 -6.83 4.52
N ALA A 58 10.46 -6.71 5.47
CA ALA A 58 10.12 -6.66 6.89
C ALA A 58 9.21 -5.47 7.25
N LEU A 59 9.40 -4.30 6.62
CA LEU A 59 8.54 -3.15 6.79
C LEU A 59 7.10 -3.43 6.31
N ILE A 60 6.95 -4.02 5.12
CA ILE A 60 5.64 -4.36 4.54
C ILE A 60 4.91 -5.38 5.41
N GLU A 61 5.60 -6.41 5.89
CA GLU A 61 5.02 -7.41 6.81
C GLU A 61 4.52 -6.74 8.09
N ARG A 62 5.36 -5.93 8.76
CA ARG A 62 4.96 -5.22 9.98
C ARG A 62 3.76 -4.30 9.77
N LEU A 63 3.72 -3.56 8.66
CA LEU A 63 2.59 -2.68 8.35
C LEU A 63 1.31 -3.49 8.10
N THR A 64 1.42 -4.61 7.37
CA THR A 64 0.30 -5.50 7.09
C THR A 64 -0.29 -6.08 8.38
N GLU A 65 0.55 -6.58 9.27
CA GLU A 65 0.13 -7.07 10.58
C GLU A 65 -0.52 -5.98 11.43
N SER A 66 0.08 -4.78 11.48
CA SER A 66 -0.47 -3.66 12.23
C SER A 66 -1.85 -3.25 11.73
N ILE A 67 -2.05 -3.18 10.41
CA ILE A 67 -3.34 -2.83 9.81
C ILE A 67 -4.39 -3.89 10.13
N ARG A 68 -4.05 -5.18 10.04
CA ARG A 68 -4.96 -6.28 10.38
C ARG A 68 -5.38 -6.22 11.84
N LYS A 69 -4.43 -6.08 12.77
CA LYS A 69 -4.72 -5.93 14.21
C LYS A 69 -5.65 -4.76 14.50
N GLN A 70 -5.46 -3.63 13.82
CA GLN A 70 -6.34 -2.48 13.94
C GLN A 70 -7.73 -2.73 13.37
N ALA A 71 -7.84 -3.42 12.23
CA ALA A 71 -9.13 -3.78 11.65
C ALA A 71 -9.94 -4.73 12.54
N ASP A 72 -9.28 -5.73 13.16
CA ASP A 72 -9.92 -6.70 14.05
C ASP A 72 -10.40 -6.04 15.36
N GLY A 73 -9.61 -5.11 15.91
CA GLY A 73 -10.00 -4.32 17.07
C GLY A 73 -11.18 -3.39 16.81
N VAL A 74 -11.34 -2.90 15.57
CA VAL A 74 -12.51 -2.10 15.16
C VAL A 74 -13.78 -2.97 15.02
N GLN A 75 -13.65 -4.25 14.68
CA GLN A 75 -14.79 -5.16 14.59
C GLN A 75 -15.37 -5.55 15.96
N HIS A 76 -14.58 -5.47 17.03
CA HIS A 76 -15.02 -5.80 18.39
C HIS A 76 -15.51 -4.58 19.19
N ALA A 77 -15.34 -3.38 18.63
CA ALA A 77 -15.76 -2.12 19.24
C ALA A 77 -17.05 -1.55 18.63
N ARG A 78 -17.79 -2.34 17.85
CA ARG A 78 -19.09 -1.99 17.25
C ARG A 78 -20.20 -2.88 17.76
#